data_AF-A0A4S4H4W8-F1
#
_entry.id   AF-A0A4S4H4W8-F1
#
_cell.length_a   1.000
_cell.length_b   1.000
_cell.length_c   1.000
_cell.angle_alpha   90.00
_cell.angle_beta   90.00
_cell.angle_gamma   90.00
#
_symmetry.space_group_name_H-M   'P 1'
#
loop_
_entity.id
_entity.type
_entity.pdbx_description
1 polymer ?
#
loop_
_entity_poly.entity_id
_entity_poly.type
_entity_poly.pdbx_seq_one_letter_code
_entity_poly.pdbx_strand_id
1 'polypeptide(L)'
;MDYRDNPVKYEIQSAPWYTGILIGGVLIAVLLVLFIVVKLIALHGLKKTESESGNVTNESDIKQESYTKGTSHTRQESDTKQEDPKNGIDELITPFFWVDNEDSASVCLYVGEYKDELFQTREDEGFEGNGYDWDSLAQVFLTEQAPELKEVIDFDSEGSMFCAYSEDKEALRQFIQRFKSACEDDTLIADLFSRAKPD
;
A
#
# COMPACT_ATOMS: atom_id res chain seq x y z
N MET A 1 -6.45 46.52 -39.46
CA MET A 1 -5.11 45.98 -39.20
C MET A 1 -4.71 46.42 -37.82
N ASP A 2 -4.98 45.56 -36.84
CA ASP A 2 -4.96 45.88 -35.41
C ASP A 2 -3.63 45.47 -34.74
N TYR A 3 -2.54 45.52 -35.49
CA TYR A 3 -1.21 45.14 -35.01
C TYR A 3 -0.50 46.30 -34.29
N ARG A 4 -0.95 47.54 -34.54
CA ARG A 4 -0.30 48.76 -34.03
C ARG A 4 -0.65 49.09 -32.59
N ASP A 5 -1.85 48.73 -32.13
CA ASP A 5 -2.34 49.17 -30.82
C ASP A 5 -2.03 48.19 -29.68
N ASN A 6 -1.62 46.94 -29.97
CA ASN A 6 -1.21 45.97 -28.95
C ASN A 6 -0.24 44.89 -29.50
N PRO A 7 1.03 45.23 -29.78
CA PRO A 7 1.99 44.30 -30.39
C PRO A 7 2.26 43.05 -29.52
N VAL A 8 2.25 43.22 -28.20
CA VAL A 8 2.53 42.15 -27.23
C VAL A 8 1.51 41.01 -27.30
N LYS A 9 0.23 41.32 -27.55
CA LYS A 9 -0.83 40.31 -27.60
C LYS A 9 -0.69 39.39 -28.83
N TYR A 10 -0.18 39.93 -29.93
CA TYR A 10 0.04 39.18 -31.17
C TYR A 10 1.35 38.39 -31.16
N GLU A 11 2.40 38.89 -30.50
CA GLU A 11 3.65 38.15 -30.32
C GLU A 11 3.45 36.87 -29.49
N ILE A 12 2.61 36.92 -28.45
CA ILE A 12 2.34 35.75 -27.60
C ILE A 12 1.53 34.67 -28.35
N GLN A 13 0.57 35.06 -29.21
CA GLN A 13 -0.30 34.11 -29.93
C GLN A 13 0.33 33.52 -31.20
N SER A 14 1.35 34.18 -31.77
CA SER A 14 2.09 33.68 -32.94
C SER A 14 3.34 32.89 -32.56
N ALA A 15 3.68 32.85 -31.27
CA ALA A 15 4.86 32.15 -30.81
C ALA A 15 4.67 30.63 -30.85
N PRO A 16 5.61 29.86 -31.45
CA PRO A 16 5.49 28.41 -31.62
C PRO A 16 5.32 27.61 -30.31
N TRP A 17 5.67 28.20 -29.16
CA TRP A 17 5.56 27.56 -27.84
C TRP A 17 4.12 27.59 -27.28
N TYR A 18 3.26 28.49 -27.74
CA TYR A 18 1.90 28.64 -27.25
C TYR A 18 1.02 27.43 -27.61
N THR A 19 1.21 26.88 -28.81
CA THR A 19 0.57 25.62 -29.23
C THR A 19 1.13 24.44 -28.44
N GLY A 20 2.41 24.45 -28.07
CA GLY A 20 3.04 23.41 -27.25
C GLY A 20 2.41 23.26 -25.85
N ILE A 21 2.10 24.37 -25.18
CA ILE A 21 1.48 24.35 -23.84
C ILE A 21 0.02 23.88 -23.90
N LEU A 22 -0.76 24.40 -24.86
CA LEU A 22 -2.16 24.01 -25.03
C LEU A 22 -2.31 22.55 -25.46
N ILE A 23 -1.48 22.07 -26.40
CA ILE A 23 -1.50 20.68 -26.86
C ILE A 23 -0.99 19.75 -25.75
N GLY A 24 0.06 20.14 -25.02
CA GLY A 24 0.59 19.38 -23.90
C GLY A 24 -0.46 19.16 -22.80
N GLY A 25 -1.17 20.21 -22.41
CA GLY A 25 -2.26 20.11 -21.44
C GLY A 25 -3.40 19.20 -21.91
N VAL A 26 -3.79 19.29 -23.19
CA VAL A 26 -4.82 18.41 -23.77
C VAL A 26 -4.33 16.96 -23.83
N LEU A 27 -3.07 16.71 -24.19
CA LEU A 27 -2.50 15.35 -24.21
C LEU A 27 -2.43 14.75 -22.81
N ILE A 28 -2.00 15.51 -21.81
CA ILE A 28 -1.97 15.07 -20.40
C ILE A 28 -3.39 14.77 -19.92
N ALA A 29 -4.37 15.64 -20.21
CA ALA A 29 -5.76 15.39 -19.86
C ALA A 29 -6.31 14.11 -20.53
N VAL A 30 -5.99 13.88 -21.81
CA VAL A 30 -6.36 12.65 -22.52
C VAL A 30 -5.68 11.42 -21.90
N LEU A 31 -4.40 11.50 -21.52
CA LEU A 31 -3.69 10.41 -20.86
C LEU A 31 -4.27 10.09 -19.48
N LEU A 32 -4.65 11.10 -18.70
CA LEU A 32 -5.31 10.92 -17.40
C LEU A 32 -6.69 10.26 -17.57
N VAL A 33 -7.48 10.69 -18.57
CA VAL A 33 -8.77 10.06 -18.88
C VAL A 33 -8.58 8.61 -19.34
N LEU A 34 -7.58 8.32 -20.17
CA LEU A 34 -7.25 6.95 -20.58
C LEU A 34 -6.82 6.10 -19.39
N PHE A 35 -6.00 6.63 -18.47
CA PHE A 35 -5.59 5.94 -17.25
C PHE A 35 -6.80 5.62 -16.34
N ILE A 36 -7.72 6.58 -16.18
CA ILE A 36 -8.98 6.37 -15.44
C ILE A 36 -9.84 5.30 -16.12
N VAL A 37 -9.97 5.32 -17.46
CA VAL A 37 -10.74 4.32 -18.21
C VAL A 37 -10.10 2.94 -18.10
N VAL A 38 -8.78 2.81 -18.21
CA VAL A 38 -8.06 1.53 -18.03
C VAL A 38 -8.24 1.01 -16.60
N LYS A 39 -8.12 1.87 -15.58
CA LYS A 39 -8.37 1.51 -14.18
C LYS A 39 -9.82 1.06 -13.96
N LEU A 40 -10.80 1.73 -14.56
CA LEU A 40 -12.21 1.33 -14.51
C LEU A 40 -12.50 0.02 -15.25
N ILE A 41 -11.84 -0.25 -16.39
CA ILE A 41 -11.96 -1.52 -17.11
C ILE A 41 -11.32 -2.66 -16.32
N ALA A 42 -10.15 -2.44 -15.73
CA ALA A 42 -9.48 -3.43 -14.86
C ALA A 42 -10.31 -3.72 -13.59
N LEU A 43 -10.90 -2.68 -13.00
CA LEU A 43 -11.75 -2.79 -11.81
C LEU A 43 -13.12 -3.43 -12.11
N HIS A 44 -13.71 -3.14 -13.28
CA HIS A 44 -14.96 -3.79 -13.72
C HIS A 44 -14.74 -5.20 -14.27
N GLY A 45 -13.56 -5.51 -14.83
CA GLY A 45 -13.21 -6.84 -15.34
C GLY A 45 -13.12 -7.90 -14.25
N LEU A 46 -12.62 -7.52 -13.06
CA LEU A 46 -12.59 -8.39 -11.87
C LEU A 46 -13.97 -8.65 -11.26
N LYS A 47 -14.98 -7.82 -11.56
CA LYS A 47 -16.35 -7.99 -11.06
C LYS A 47 -17.26 -8.80 -12.01
N LYS A 48 -16.78 -9.17 -13.20
CA LYS A 48 -17.59 -9.88 -14.22
C LYS A 48 -17.17 -11.33 -14.48
N THR A 49 -16.14 -11.84 -13.80
CA THR A 49 -15.72 -13.25 -13.88
C THR A 49 -16.26 -14.12 -12.74
N GLU A 50 -17.41 -13.76 -12.15
CA GLU A 50 -18.08 -14.57 -11.11
C GLU A 50 -19.59 -14.73 -11.36
N SER A 51 -20.04 -14.71 -12.62
CA SER A 51 -21.42 -15.07 -12.93
C SER A 51 -21.66 -15.60 -14.35
N GLU A 52 -20.79 -16.47 -14.90
CA GLU A 52 -21.18 -17.27 -16.06
C GLU A 52 -20.27 -18.49 -16.27
N SER A 53 -20.57 -19.59 -15.58
CA SER A 53 -20.47 -20.94 -16.13
C SER A 53 -21.14 -21.93 -15.18
N GLY A 54 -22.48 -21.89 -15.16
CA GLY A 54 -23.29 -22.93 -14.56
C GLY A 54 -23.64 -23.99 -15.61
N ASN A 55 -23.16 -25.21 -15.35
CA ASN A 55 -23.89 -26.47 -15.49
C ASN A 55 -24.05 -27.11 -16.89
N VAL A 56 -23.30 -28.20 -17.16
CA VAL A 56 -23.72 -29.33 -18.01
C VAL A 56 -23.16 -30.66 -17.46
N THR A 57 -24.03 -31.40 -16.77
CA THR A 57 -24.45 -32.80 -17.01
C THR A 57 -23.40 -33.93 -17.16
N ASN A 58 -23.37 -34.77 -16.11
CA ASN A 58 -23.40 -36.24 -16.03
C ASN A 58 -22.22 -37.13 -16.51
N GLU A 59 -21.79 -37.93 -15.52
CA GLU A 59 -21.74 -39.41 -15.54
C GLU A 59 -20.85 -40.12 -16.55
N SER A 60 -19.78 -40.73 -16.05
CA SER A 60 -19.48 -42.15 -16.31
C SER A 60 -18.40 -42.66 -15.37
N ASP A 61 -18.72 -43.78 -14.73
CA ASP A 61 -17.77 -44.74 -14.15
C ASP A 61 -16.59 -45.02 -15.09
N ILE A 62 -15.41 -45.36 -14.55
CA ILE A 62 -14.70 -46.64 -14.82
C ILE A 62 -13.53 -46.76 -13.82
N LYS A 63 -13.52 -47.91 -13.14
CA LYS A 63 -12.48 -48.46 -12.26
C LYS A 63 -11.14 -48.62 -12.99
N GLN A 64 -10.00 -48.46 -12.30
CA GLN A 64 -8.89 -49.44 -12.34
C GLN A 64 -7.75 -49.14 -11.33
N GLU A 65 -7.73 -49.95 -10.28
CA GLU A 65 -6.66 -50.87 -9.88
C GLU A 65 -5.17 -50.51 -10.08
N SER A 66 -4.44 -50.64 -8.97
CA SER A 66 -3.13 -51.30 -8.80
C SER A 66 -1.96 -50.42 -8.33
N TYR A 67 -1.63 -50.60 -7.05
CA TYR A 67 -0.38 -50.23 -6.42
C TYR A 67 0.77 -51.04 -7.02
N THR A 68 1.82 -50.37 -7.50
CA THR A 68 3.17 -50.95 -7.55
C THR A 68 4.16 -50.00 -6.90
N LYS A 69 5.01 -50.61 -6.09
CA LYS A 69 6.03 -50.04 -5.22
C LYS A 69 7.26 -49.65 -6.03
N GLY A 70 7.78 -48.44 -5.83
CA GLY A 70 9.04 -48.00 -6.43
C GLY A 70 9.61 -46.78 -5.70
N THR A 71 10.62 -47.02 -4.87
CA THR A 71 11.43 -46.00 -4.22
C THR A 71 12.52 -45.52 -5.20
N SER A 72 12.55 -44.23 -5.51
CA SER A 72 13.78 -43.51 -5.85
C SER A 72 13.60 -42.01 -5.62
N HIS A 73 14.55 -41.42 -4.91
CA HIS A 73 14.70 -39.98 -4.68
C HIS A 73 14.60 -39.17 -5.97
N THR A 74 13.82 -38.09 -5.95
CA THR A 74 14.14 -36.77 -6.53
C THR A 74 13.15 -35.73 -5.99
N ARG A 75 13.72 -34.61 -5.55
CA ARG A 75 13.13 -33.30 -5.25
C ARG A 75 11.95 -32.90 -6.16
N GLN A 76 10.81 -32.57 -5.55
CA GLN A 76 9.66 -31.77 -6.00
C GLN A 76 8.61 -31.92 -4.86
N GLU A 77 7.74 -31.02 -4.44
CA GLU A 77 7.32 -29.64 -4.76
C GLU A 77 6.16 -29.38 -3.76
N SER A 78 6.10 -28.21 -3.13
CA SER A 78 4.87 -27.67 -2.49
C SER A 78 5.22 -26.24 -2.09
N ASP A 79 5.08 -25.21 -2.93
CA ASP A 79 3.88 -24.78 -3.66
C ASP A 79 2.58 -25.29 -3.03
N THR A 80 2.31 -24.79 -1.84
CA THR A 80 0.95 -24.61 -1.36
C THR A 80 0.74 -23.12 -1.22
N LYS A 81 0.26 -22.50 -2.30
CA LYS A 81 -0.52 -21.27 -2.19
C LYS A 81 -1.78 -21.61 -1.42
N GLN A 82 -1.68 -21.52 -0.10
CA GLN A 82 -2.86 -21.44 0.74
C GLN A 82 -3.35 -20.00 0.58
N GLU A 83 -4.41 -19.82 -0.22
CA GLU A 83 -5.15 -18.57 -0.21
C GLU A 83 -5.79 -18.43 1.18
N ASP A 84 -5.09 -17.67 2.02
CA ASP A 84 -5.50 -17.27 3.36
C ASP A 84 -6.84 -16.52 3.25
N PRO A 85 -7.84 -16.80 4.12
CA PRO A 85 -9.15 -16.21 4.00
C PRO A 85 -8.99 -14.73 4.26
N LYS A 86 -8.94 -13.92 3.19
CA LYS A 86 -8.73 -12.47 3.21
C LYS A 86 -9.11 -11.88 4.56
N ASN A 87 -8.12 -11.74 5.44
CA ASN A 87 -8.30 -11.09 6.71
C ASN A 87 -8.71 -9.67 6.35
N GLY A 88 -9.97 -9.30 6.58
CA GLY A 88 -10.54 -8.00 6.19
C GLY A 88 -9.90 -6.79 6.87
N ILE A 89 -8.71 -6.96 7.45
CA ILE A 89 -7.89 -5.93 8.04
C ILE A 89 -7.16 -5.08 7.00
N ASP A 90 -6.71 -5.64 5.87
CA ASP A 90 -5.88 -4.92 4.89
C ASP A 90 -6.56 -3.64 4.37
N GLU A 91 -7.86 -3.71 4.09
CA GLU A 91 -8.65 -2.54 3.67
C GLU A 91 -8.79 -1.49 4.78
N LEU A 92 -8.78 -1.92 6.05
CA LEU A 92 -8.92 -1.04 7.22
C LEU A 92 -7.60 -0.35 7.58
N ILE A 93 -6.46 -0.98 7.25
CA ILE A 93 -5.14 -0.49 7.64
C ILE A 93 -4.37 0.16 6.49
N THR A 94 -4.87 0.12 5.26
CA THR A 94 -4.26 0.79 4.09
C THR A 94 -3.86 2.24 4.43
N PRO A 95 -2.60 2.66 4.20
CA PRO A 95 -1.61 2.03 3.31
C PRO A 95 -0.67 1.01 3.95
N PHE A 96 -0.85 0.68 5.23
CA PHE A 96 -0.17 -0.46 5.82
C PHE A 96 -0.72 -1.76 5.23
N PHE A 97 0.08 -2.82 5.28
CA PHE A 97 -0.31 -4.14 4.81
C PHE A 97 0.11 -5.23 5.81
N TRP A 98 -0.74 -6.24 5.95
CA TRP A 98 -0.49 -7.38 6.83
C TRP A 98 0.33 -8.46 6.12
N VAL A 99 1.29 -9.04 6.83
CA VAL A 99 2.06 -10.21 6.40
C VAL A 99 1.90 -11.29 7.46
N ASP A 100 1.22 -12.38 7.10
CA ASP A 100 1.01 -13.50 8.02
C ASP A 100 2.16 -14.51 7.91
N ASN A 101 2.69 -14.94 9.05
CA ASN A 101 3.67 -16.03 9.18
C ASN A 101 3.09 -17.16 10.04
N GLU A 102 3.79 -18.30 10.14
CA GLU A 102 3.31 -19.49 10.86
C GLU A 102 2.98 -19.19 12.34
N ASP A 103 3.94 -18.63 13.08
CA ASP A 103 3.83 -18.35 14.52
C ASP A 103 3.75 -16.85 14.86
N SER A 104 3.81 -15.98 13.86
CA SER A 104 3.83 -14.52 14.04
C SER A 104 3.14 -13.82 12.88
N ALA A 105 3.00 -12.51 13.00
CA ALA A 105 2.64 -11.66 11.88
C ALA A 105 3.46 -10.37 11.91
N SER A 106 3.48 -9.68 10.78
CA SER A 106 4.09 -8.38 10.61
C SER A 106 3.11 -7.42 9.96
N VAL A 107 3.24 -6.15 10.28
CA VAL A 107 2.60 -5.06 9.57
C VAL A 107 3.67 -4.14 9.00
N CYS A 108 3.55 -3.84 7.72
CA CYS A 108 4.56 -3.09 6.99
C CYS A 108 3.97 -1.90 6.28
N LEU A 109 4.81 -0.91 5.99
CA LEU A 109 4.50 0.26 5.16
C LEU A 109 5.73 0.61 4.31
N TYR A 110 5.52 0.77 3.01
CA TYR A 110 6.51 1.41 2.15
C TYR A 110 6.45 2.93 2.37
N VAL A 111 7.59 3.51 2.75
CA VAL A 111 7.68 4.92 3.13
C VAL A 111 7.77 5.84 1.91
N GLY A 112 7.49 7.13 2.11
CA GLY A 112 7.68 8.19 1.11
C GLY A 112 6.42 8.76 0.44
N GLU A 113 5.23 8.22 0.72
CA GLU A 113 3.97 8.83 0.26
C GLU A 113 3.01 9.13 1.41
N TYR A 114 2.79 8.15 2.29
CA TYR A 114 1.86 8.30 3.39
C TYR A 114 2.45 9.19 4.48
N LYS A 115 1.75 10.27 4.85
CA LYS A 115 2.13 11.21 5.91
C LYS A 115 3.54 11.81 5.74
N ASP A 116 4.05 11.87 4.52
CA ASP A 116 5.37 12.43 4.22
C ASP A 116 5.48 13.90 4.70
N GLU A 117 4.38 14.65 4.58
CA GLU A 117 4.27 16.02 5.06
C GLU A 117 4.49 16.17 6.57
N LEU A 118 4.18 15.14 7.37
CA LEU A 118 4.40 15.14 8.81
C LEU A 118 5.89 15.14 9.12
N PHE A 119 6.66 14.25 8.48
CA PHE A 119 8.09 14.11 8.73
C PHE A 119 8.88 15.32 8.21
N GLN A 120 8.45 15.90 7.08
CA GLN A 120 9.01 17.16 6.57
C GLN A 120 8.93 18.31 7.57
N THR A 121 7.98 18.31 8.51
CA THR A 121 7.89 19.38 9.53
C THR A 121 9.09 19.45 10.47
N ARG A 122 9.88 18.37 10.57
CA ARG A 122 11.06 18.25 11.42
C ARG A 122 12.29 17.76 10.64
N GLU A 123 12.34 18.00 9.33
CA GLU A 123 13.49 17.64 8.48
C GLU A 123 14.79 18.31 8.98
N ASP A 124 14.70 19.52 9.52
CA ASP A 124 15.83 20.26 10.10
C ASP A 124 16.39 19.63 11.38
N GLU A 125 15.62 18.75 12.03
CA GLU A 125 16.05 17.95 13.17
C GLU A 125 16.67 16.61 12.76
N GLY A 126 16.58 16.23 11.48
CA GLY A 126 17.15 14.99 10.92
C GLY A 126 16.14 13.91 10.54
N PHE A 127 14.84 14.19 10.59
CA PHE A 127 13.82 13.25 10.09
C PHE A 127 13.79 13.23 8.56
N GLU A 128 13.75 12.04 7.98
CA GLU A 128 13.67 11.81 6.53
C GLU A 128 12.32 11.20 6.12
N GLY A 129 11.50 10.78 7.08
CA GLY A 129 10.30 9.99 6.84
C GLY A 129 10.60 8.54 6.49
N ASN A 130 11.79 8.05 6.85
CA ASN A 130 12.24 6.69 6.57
C ASN A 130 11.63 5.68 7.57
N GLY A 131 11.88 4.37 7.39
CA GLY A 131 11.27 3.36 8.29
C GLY A 131 11.67 3.51 9.76
N TYR A 132 12.89 3.99 10.07
CA TYR A 132 13.32 4.23 11.45
C TYR A 132 12.60 5.42 12.09
N ASP A 133 12.29 6.46 11.30
CA ASP A 133 11.49 7.59 11.76
C ASP A 133 10.05 7.16 12.11
N TRP A 134 9.48 6.30 11.29
CA TRP A 134 8.19 5.65 11.57
C TRP A 134 8.24 4.78 12.83
N ASP A 135 9.35 4.08 13.04
CA ASP A 135 9.61 3.29 14.24
C ASP A 135 9.61 4.16 15.50
N SER A 136 10.34 5.27 15.45
CA SER A 136 10.41 6.25 16.54
C SER A 136 9.03 6.82 16.89
N LEU A 137 8.22 7.16 15.87
CA LEU A 137 6.84 7.59 16.04
C LEU A 137 5.95 6.49 16.64
N ALA A 138 6.07 5.26 16.17
CA ALA A 138 5.32 4.11 16.68
C ALA A 138 5.68 3.79 18.15
N GLN A 139 6.95 3.92 18.53
CA GLN A 139 7.41 3.74 19.91
C GLN A 139 6.83 4.80 20.87
N VAL A 140 6.73 6.06 20.42
CA VAL A 140 6.05 7.12 21.19
C VAL A 140 4.57 6.78 21.33
N PHE A 141 3.91 6.38 20.24
CA PHE A 141 2.51 5.95 20.27
C PHE A 141 2.28 4.80 21.26
N LEU A 142 3.10 3.74 21.22
CA LEU A 142 3.00 2.62 22.16
C LEU A 142 3.21 3.09 23.61
N THR A 143 4.14 4.00 23.84
CA THR A 143 4.42 4.50 25.20
C THR A 143 3.26 5.33 25.77
N GLU A 144 2.57 6.11 24.94
CA GLU A 144 1.57 7.08 25.41
C GLU A 144 0.12 6.64 25.22
N GLN A 145 -0.19 5.92 24.14
CA GLN A 145 -1.56 5.58 23.73
C GLN A 145 -1.91 4.11 23.92
N ALA A 146 -0.90 3.22 23.92
CA ALA A 146 -1.11 1.77 24.05
C ALA A 146 0.01 1.07 24.85
N PRO A 147 0.29 1.51 26.10
CA PRO A 147 1.39 0.98 26.89
C PRO A 147 1.27 -0.53 27.17
N GLU A 148 0.07 -1.08 27.12
CA GLU A 148 -0.19 -2.51 27.25
C GLU A 148 0.36 -3.35 26.08
N LEU A 149 0.62 -2.75 24.92
CA LEU A 149 1.14 -3.42 23.73
C LEU A 149 2.66 -3.28 23.58
N LYS A 150 3.28 -2.37 24.35
CA LYS A 150 4.69 -2.00 24.19
C LYS A 150 5.69 -3.16 24.29
N GLU A 151 5.43 -4.11 25.18
CA GLU A 151 6.31 -5.27 25.41
C GLU A 151 5.96 -6.47 24.50
N VAL A 152 4.94 -6.31 23.65
CA VAL A 152 4.40 -7.37 22.77
C VAL A 152 4.70 -7.08 21.31
N ILE A 153 4.86 -5.81 20.96
CA ILE A 153 5.16 -5.35 19.60
C ILE A 153 6.65 -5.04 19.50
N ASP A 154 7.33 -5.76 18.63
CA ASP A 154 8.71 -5.51 18.25
C ASP A 154 8.77 -4.85 16.86
N PHE A 155 9.95 -4.33 16.51
CA PHE A 155 10.18 -3.60 15.27
C PHE A 155 11.41 -4.14 14.53
N ASP A 156 11.33 -4.16 13.20
CA ASP A 156 12.42 -4.54 12.28
C ASP A 156 12.40 -3.62 11.06
N SER A 157 12.25 -2.31 11.31
CA SER A 157 12.17 -1.29 10.28
C SER A 157 13.51 -1.13 9.54
N GLU A 158 13.42 -0.80 8.25
CA GLU A 158 14.54 -0.49 7.36
C GLU A 158 14.35 0.90 6.74
N GLY A 159 15.39 1.47 6.13
CA GLY A 159 15.30 2.82 5.54
C GLY A 159 14.12 3.00 4.55
N SER A 160 13.79 1.99 3.75
CA SER A 160 12.66 2.07 2.80
C SER A 160 11.32 1.52 3.32
N MET A 161 11.28 0.95 4.53
CA MET A 161 10.12 0.21 4.99
C MET A 161 9.99 0.24 6.51
N PHE A 162 8.84 0.70 7.00
CA PHE A 162 8.46 0.47 8.38
C PHE A 162 7.98 -0.98 8.54
N CYS A 163 8.38 -1.64 9.62
CA CYS A 163 7.98 -3.01 9.95
C CYS A 163 7.82 -3.18 11.46
N ALA A 164 6.62 -3.55 11.90
CA ALA A 164 6.34 -3.99 13.26
C ALA A 164 5.82 -5.43 13.25
N TYR A 165 6.17 -6.23 14.24
CA TYR A 165 5.79 -7.64 14.28
C TYR A 165 5.46 -8.12 15.69
N SER A 166 4.75 -9.25 15.77
CA SER A 166 4.47 -9.92 17.03
C SER A 166 4.07 -11.38 16.81
N GLU A 167 4.38 -12.24 17.79
CA GLU A 167 3.78 -13.57 17.92
C GLU A 167 2.30 -13.50 18.34
N ASP A 168 1.90 -12.42 19.03
CA ASP A 168 0.49 -12.16 19.35
C ASP A 168 -0.17 -11.37 18.21
N LYS A 169 -0.74 -12.12 17.26
CA LYS A 169 -1.45 -11.55 16.09
C LYS A 169 -2.60 -10.62 16.48
N GLU A 170 -3.28 -10.85 17.62
CA GLU A 170 -4.38 -9.96 18.03
C GLU A 170 -3.84 -8.68 18.64
N ALA A 171 -2.73 -8.73 19.40
CA ALA A 171 -2.03 -7.53 19.87
C ALA A 171 -1.53 -6.68 18.70
N LEU A 172 -0.92 -7.31 17.68
CA LEU A 172 -0.46 -6.61 16.48
C LEU A 172 -1.61 -5.97 15.72
N ARG A 173 -2.74 -6.69 15.57
CA ARG A 173 -3.96 -6.16 14.96
C ARG A 173 -4.51 -4.96 15.72
N GLN A 174 -4.53 -5.01 17.06
CA GLN A 174 -4.96 -3.88 17.89
C GLN A 174 -4.01 -2.69 17.74
N PHE A 175 -2.69 -2.94 17.76
CA PHE A 175 -1.69 -1.91 17.55
C PHE A 175 -1.93 -1.18 16.23
N ILE A 176 -1.97 -1.90 15.10
CA ILE A 176 -2.06 -1.24 13.81
C ILE A 176 -3.37 -0.48 13.63
N GLN A 177 -4.50 -1.00 14.11
CA GLN A 177 -5.77 -0.29 13.99
C GLN A 177 -5.77 1.03 14.75
N ARG A 178 -5.23 1.03 15.97
CA ARG A 178 -5.14 2.24 16.78
C ARG A 178 -4.07 3.20 16.26
N PHE A 179 -2.91 2.69 15.84
CA PHE A 179 -1.84 3.50 15.26
C PHE A 179 -2.27 4.14 13.94
N LYS A 180 -2.94 3.38 13.07
CA LYS A 180 -3.55 3.90 11.84
C LYS A 180 -4.57 4.98 12.13
N SER A 181 -5.44 4.77 13.13
CA SER A 181 -6.43 5.78 13.53
C SER A 181 -5.75 7.05 14.07
N ALA A 182 -4.66 6.91 14.83
CA ALA A 182 -3.88 8.05 15.29
C ALA A 182 -3.23 8.81 14.14
N CYS A 183 -2.71 8.10 13.11
CA CYS A 183 -2.16 8.74 11.91
C CYS A 183 -3.20 9.59 11.16
N GLU A 184 -4.49 9.20 11.20
CA GLU A 184 -5.57 9.96 10.56
C GLU A 184 -6.07 11.17 11.38
N ASP A 185 -5.61 11.30 12.62
CA ASP A 185 -5.82 12.50 13.44
C ASP A 185 -4.55 13.37 13.39
N ASP A 186 -4.56 14.35 12.49
CA ASP A 186 -3.41 15.23 12.25
C ASP A 186 -2.94 15.97 13.51
N THR A 187 -3.84 16.25 14.45
CA THR A 187 -3.47 16.93 15.71
C THR A 187 -2.77 15.96 16.65
N LEU A 188 -3.34 14.77 16.82
CA LEU A 188 -2.76 13.73 17.66
C LEU A 188 -1.42 13.25 17.13
N ILE A 189 -1.32 12.94 15.83
CA ILE A 189 -0.08 12.40 15.27
C ILE A 189 1.04 13.43 15.29
N ALA A 190 0.75 14.71 15.05
CA ALA A 190 1.75 15.78 15.16
C ALA A 190 2.22 15.98 16.59
N ASP A 191 1.30 15.90 17.57
CA ASP A 191 1.65 15.96 18.99
C ASP A 191 2.55 14.78 19.38
N LEU A 192 2.19 13.54 19.06
CA LEU A 192 3.02 12.36 19.29
C LEU A 192 4.39 12.51 18.61
N PHE A 193 4.39 12.90 17.33
CA PHE A 193 5.61 13.07 16.57
C PHE A 193 6.54 14.11 17.17
N SER A 194 6.05 15.15 17.84
CA SER A 194 6.90 16.15 18.52
C SER A 194 7.85 15.58 19.58
N ARG A 195 7.58 14.36 20.07
CA ARG A 195 8.40 13.66 21.07
C ARG A 195 9.25 12.54 20.49
N ALA A 196 9.05 12.21 19.21
CA ALA A 196 9.89 11.28 18.48
C ALA A 196 11.31 11.84 18.35
N LYS A 197 12.29 10.94 18.25
CA LYS A 197 13.69 11.28 18.03
C LYS A 197 14.19 10.65 16.73
N PRO A 198 14.93 11.39 15.90
CA PRO A 198 15.59 10.77 14.75
C PRO A 198 16.66 9.78 15.26
N ASP A 199 16.90 8.74 14.47
CA ASP A 199 17.88 7.70 14.76
C ASP A 199 19.31 8.14 14.42
#